data_AF-A0A535MUT8-F1
#
_entry.id   AF-A0A535MUT8-F1
#
_cell.length_a   1.000
_cell.length_b   1.000
_cell.length_c   1.000
_cell.angle_alpha   90.00
_cell.angle_beta   90.00
_cell.angle_gamma   90.00
#
_symmetry.space_group_name_H-M   'P 1'
#
loop_
_entity.id
_entity.type
_entity.pdbx_description
1 polymer ?
#
loop_
_entity_poly.entity_id
_entity_poly.type
_entity_poly.pdbx_seq_one_letter_code
_entity_poly.pdbx_strand_id
1 'polypeptide(L)' 'DFIGVAEQSGLIVELGRWVLQQAARDGRRWQVHYPSVPAMNISVNLSGRQLESPELIKEVVDAVDAAGLD' A
#
# COMPACT_ATOMS: atom_id res chain seq x y z
N ASP A 1 -12.20 16.58 -8.08
CA ASP A 1 -11.47 15.67 -7.16
C ASP A 1 -10.30 15.04 -7.91
N PHE A 2 -9.16 14.84 -7.25
CA PHE A 2 -7.95 14.31 -7.87
C PHE A 2 -8.05 12.82 -8.21
N ILE A 3 -8.87 12.06 -7.47
CA ILE A 3 -9.07 10.62 -7.71
C ILE A 3 -9.63 10.39 -9.12
N GLY A 4 -10.68 11.12 -9.52
CA GLY A 4 -11.25 10.98 -10.86
C GLY A 4 -10.26 11.31 -11.99
N VAL A 5 -9.34 12.26 -11.78
CA VAL A 5 -8.28 12.58 -12.74
C VAL A 5 -7.24 11.46 -12.80
N ALA A 6 -6.84 10.90 -11.64
CA ALA A 6 -5.92 9.77 -11.57
C ALA A 6 -6.50 8.51 -12.24
N GLU A 7 -7.80 8.28 -12.11
CA GLU A 7 -8.50 7.20 -12.80
C GLU A 7 -8.53 7.44 -14.31
N GLN A 8 -8.95 8.61 -14.79
CA GLN A 8 -9.01 8.86 -16.24
C GLN A 8 -7.63 8.80 -16.91
N SER A 9 -6.59 9.23 -16.23
CA SER A 9 -5.20 9.21 -16.74
C SER A 9 -4.48 7.86 -16.56
N GLY A 10 -5.01 6.95 -15.73
CA GLY A 10 -4.34 5.70 -15.37
C GLY A 10 -3.30 5.83 -14.26
N LEU A 11 -2.99 7.06 -13.81
CA LEU A 11 -2.09 7.33 -12.69
C LEU A 11 -2.58 6.72 -11.36
N ILE A 12 -3.84 6.31 -11.26
CA ILE A 12 -4.39 5.64 -10.08
C ILE A 12 -3.61 4.36 -9.71
N VAL A 13 -3.04 3.66 -10.72
CA VAL A 13 -2.25 2.44 -10.48
C VAL A 13 -0.92 2.79 -9.81
N GLU A 14 -0.19 3.76 -10.35
CA GLU A 14 1.10 4.21 -9.79
C GLU A 14 0.91 4.85 -8.41
N LEU A 15 -0.14 5.66 -8.25
CA LEU A 15 -0.49 6.26 -6.97
C LEU A 15 -0.80 5.17 -5.93
N GLY A 16 -1.61 4.18 -6.29
CA GLY A 16 -1.95 3.08 -5.39
C GLY A 16 -0.73 2.25 -4.99
N ARG A 17 0.20 1.99 -5.92
CA ARG A 17 1.49 1.35 -5.61
C ARG A 17 2.30 2.15 -4.60
N TRP A 18 2.40 3.47 -4.79
CA TRP A 18 3.10 4.33 -3.84
C TRP A 18 2.43 4.32 -2.46
N VAL A 19 1.10 4.41 -2.40
CA VAL A 19 0.33 4.37 -1.15
C VAL A 19 0.57 3.05 -0.41
N LEU A 20 0.57 1.92 -1.11
CA LEU A 20 0.85 0.61 -0.52
C LEU A 20 2.24 0.53 0.13
N GLN A 21 3.27 1.03 -0.57
CA GLN A 21 4.63 1.09 -0.03
C GLN A 21 4.73 2.01 1.20
N GLN A 22 4.06 3.16 1.19
CA GLN A 22 4.04 4.06 2.34
C GLN A 22 3.32 3.44 3.53
N ALA A 23 2.17 2.80 3.30
CA ALA A 23 1.42 2.11 4.34
C ALA A 23 2.25 1.02 5.03
N ALA A 24 2.98 0.21 4.26
CA ALA A 24 3.88 -0.81 4.81
C ALA A 24 5.00 -0.18 5.65
N ARG A 25 5.66 0.87 5.15
CA ARG A 25 6.71 1.60 5.89
C ARG A 25 6.19 2.22 7.18
N ASP A 26 5.01 2.84 7.12
CA ASP A 26 4.36 3.44 8.28
C ASP A 26 3.98 2.38 9.32
N GLY A 27 3.47 1.23 8.88
CA GLY A 27 3.20 0.07 9.75
C GLY A 27 4.44 -0.40 10.50
N ARG A 28 5.56 -0.58 9.79
CA ARG A 28 6.83 -0.94 10.43
C ARG A 28 7.30 0.14 11.40
N ARG A 29 7.25 1.41 10.99
CA ARG A 29 7.64 2.54 11.85
C ARG A 29 6.85 2.56 13.15
N TRP A 30 5.55 2.29 13.08
CA TRP A 30 4.71 2.24 14.27
C TRP A 30 5.01 1.04 15.17
N GLN A 31 5.23 -0.16 14.62
CA GLN A 31 5.67 -1.32 15.41
C GLN A 31 6.96 -1.04 16.19
N VAL A 32 7.93 -0.38 15.54
CA VAL A 32 9.22 -0.02 16.16
C VAL A 32 9.05 1.05 17.23
N HIS A 33 8.21 2.06 16.98
CA HIS A 33 8.05 3.18 17.90
C HIS A 33 7.18 2.83 19.13
N TYR A 34 6.29 1.85 19.00
CA TYR A 34 5.35 1.44 20.04
C TYR A 34 5.41 -0.07 20.32
N PRO A 35 6.53 -0.60 20.83
CA PRO A 35 6.74 -2.06 20.97
C PRO A 35 5.81 -2.73 21.99
N SER A 36 5.18 -1.96 22.89
CA SER A 36 4.22 -2.47 23.87
C SER A 36 2.77 -2.45 23.39
N VAL A 37 2.51 -1.93 22.19
CA VAL A 37 1.18 -1.91 21.58
C VAL A 37 1.03 -3.16 20.71
N PRO A 38 -0.11 -3.87 20.78
CA PRO A 38 -0.38 -4.99 19.86
C PRO A 38 -0.23 -4.57 18.40
N ALA A 39 0.10 -5.52 17.52
CA ALA A 39 0.23 -5.27 16.10
C ALA A 39 -1.01 -4.54 15.54
N MET A 40 -0.77 -3.36 14.96
CA MET A 40 -1.83 -2.54 14.37
C MET A 40 -2.08 -2.96 12.93
N ASN A 41 -3.35 -3.02 12.54
CA ASN A 41 -3.74 -3.28 11.17
C ASN A 41 -3.78 -1.97 10.37
N ILE A 42 -3.24 -2.01 9.16
CA ILE A 42 -3.37 -0.94 8.17
C ILE A 42 -4.13 -1.48 6.97
N SER A 43 -5.15 -0.76 6.53
CA SER A 43 -5.92 -1.09 5.34
C SER A 43 -5.64 -0.08 4.23
N VAL A 44 -5.32 -0.58 3.04
CA VAL A 44 -5.11 0.23 1.84
C VAL A 44 -6.25 -0.05 0.87
N ASN A 45 -6.89 1.00 0.36
CA ASN A 45 -7.92 0.87 -0.66
C ASN A 45 -7.27 0.58 -2.02
N LEU A 46 -7.87 -0.34 -2.78
CA LEU A 46 -7.44 -0.68 -4.13
C LEU A 46 -8.51 -0.23 -5.13
N SER A 47 -8.06 0.39 -6.22
CA SER A 47 -8.95 0.69 -7.35
C SER A 47 -9.25 -0.58 -8.16
N GLY A 48 -10.38 -0.59 -8.89
CA GLY A 48 -10.74 -1.71 -9.76
C GLY A 48 -9.64 -2.04 -10.80
N ARG A 49 -8.97 -1.02 -11.34
CA ARG A 49 -7.87 -1.21 -12.29
C ARG A 49 -6.64 -1.90 -11.69
N GLN A 50 -6.37 -1.68 -10.40
CA GLN A 50 -5.28 -2.38 -9.72
C GLN A 50 -5.64 -3.86 -9.50
N LEU A 51 -6.90 -4.17 -9.21
CA LEU A 51 -7.36 -5.56 -9.07
C LEU A 51 -7.23 -6.35 -10.38
N GLU A 52 -7.32 -5.66 -11.52
CA GLU A 52 -7.10 -6.25 -12.85
C GLU A 52 -5.62 -6.38 -13.21
N SER A 53 -4.71 -5.76 -12.45
CA SER A 53 -3.27 -5.80 -12.73
C SER A 53 -2.67 -7.15 -12.33
N PRO A 54 -1.99 -7.87 -13.25
CA PRO A 54 -1.30 -9.11 -12.92
C PRO A 54 -0.12 -8.90 -11.95
N GLU A 55 0.38 -7.66 -11.85
CA GLU A 55 1.49 -7.29 -10.97
C GLU A 55 1.05 -7.04 -9.52
N LEU A 56 -0.26 -6.94 -9.24
CA LEU A 56 -0.75 -6.52 -7.92
C LEU A 56 -0.20 -7.39 -6.79
N ILE A 57 -0.22 -8.73 -6.96
CA ILE A 57 0.29 -9.65 -5.94
C ILE A 57 1.77 -9.41 -5.69
N LYS A 58 2.55 -9.25 -6.76
CA LYS A 58 3.98 -8.96 -6.66
C LYS A 58 4.22 -7.64 -5.92
N GLU A 59 3.47 -6.59 -6.25
CA GLU A 59 3.59 -5.28 -5.60
C GLU A 59 3.27 -5.33 -4.10
N VAL A 60 2.28 -6.13 -3.69
CA VAL A 60 1.94 -6.33 -2.28
C VAL A 60 3.06 -7.04 -1.54
N VAL A 61 3.56 -8.16 -2.09
CA VAL A 61 4.66 -8.91 -1.50
C VAL A 61 5.91 -8.04 -1.39
N ASP A 62 6.31 -7.37 -2.47
CA ASP A 62 7.48 -6.48 -2.47
C ASP A 62 7.37 -5.38 -1.40
N ALA A 63 6.17 -4.80 -1.20
CA ALA A 63 5.96 -3.73 -0.23
C ALA A 63 6.03 -4.22 1.23
N VAL A 64 5.46 -5.39 1.51
CA VAL A 64 5.49 -6.05 2.83
C VAL A 64 6.93 -6.47 3.18
N ASP A 65 7.60 -7.16 2.26
CA ASP A 65 8.98 -7.64 2.43
C ASP A 65 9.95 -6.48 2.63
N ALA A 66 9.85 -5.43 1.80
CA ALA A 66 10.74 -4.26 1.90
C ALA A 66 10.55 -3.48 3.21
N ALA A 67 9.38 -3.57 3.84
CA ALA A 67 9.12 -2.99 5.15
C ALA A 67 9.50 -3.91 6.32
N GLY A 68 9.80 -5.19 6.06
CA GLY A 68 10.06 -6.18 7.10
C GLY A 68 8.83 -6.43 7.99
N LEU A 69 7.66 -6.46 7.37
CA LEU A 69 6.41 -6.88 7.98
C LEU A 69 6.19 -8.37 7.67
N ASP A 70 5.71 -9.15 8.65
CA ASP A 70 5.38 -10.58 8.52
C ASP A 70 3.86 -10.80 8.44
#